data_AF-A0A8B5VYN4-F1
#
_entry.id   AF-A0A8B5VYN4-F1
#
_cell.length_a   1.000
_cell.length_b   1.000
_cell.length_c   1.000
_cell.angle_alpha   90.00
_cell.angle_beta   90.00
_cell.angle_gamma   90.00
#
_symmetry.space_group_name_H-M   'P 1'
#
loop_
_entity.id
_entity.type
_entity.pdbx_description
1 polymer ?
#
loop_
_entity_poly.entity_id
_entity_poly.type
_entity_poly.pdbx_seq_one_letter_code
_entity_poly.pdbx_strand_id
1 'polypeptide(L)'
;MEYKKRDRTGEIYFDWTVIGEGKENRTWIMQCKCGREKTVKADRMHASRSCLSCSKKATSKNLGKFLSSVNNLAPRRSTLKFNVIYQIEYYKCLYPVFGRLVNEYQNSASFEVVECNKNDQRVIKALGNRINVNKKYVVEVQ
;
A
#
# COMPACT_ATOMS: atom_id res chain seq x y z
N MET A 1 63.74 21.90 3.16
CA MET A 1 62.36 22.43 3.08
C MET A 1 61.42 21.33 3.56
N GLU A 2 60.96 21.40 4.81
CA GLU A 2 59.92 20.50 5.31
C GLU A 2 58.60 20.83 4.60
N TYR A 3 58.08 19.89 3.81
CA TYR A 3 56.74 20.01 3.25
C TYR A 3 55.73 19.87 4.39
N LYS A 4 55.39 20.99 5.03
CA LYS A 4 54.35 21.04 6.06
C LYS A 4 53.02 20.63 5.42
N LYS A 5 52.48 19.48 5.84
CA LYS A 5 51.18 19.01 5.37
C LYS A 5 50.14 20.11 5.64
N ARG A 6 49.33 20.43 4.64
CA ARG A 6 48.20 21.36 4.81
C ARG A 6 47.24 20.74 5.80
N ASP A 7 46.99 21.44 6.91
CA ASP A 7 45.93 21.08 7.84
C ASP A 7 44.57 21.24 7.14
N ARG A 8 43.74 20.20 7.23
CA ARG A 8 42.39 20.14 6.64
C ARG A 8 41.31 20.06 7.70
N THR A 9 41.66 20.23 8.97
CA THR A 9 40.71 20.19 10.09
C THR A 9 39.63 21.27 9.91
N GLY A 10 38.37 20.88 10.09
CA GLY A 10 37.19 21.74 9.88
C GLY A 10 36.66 21.76 8.44
N GLU A 11 37.35 21.18 7.46
CA GLU A 11 36.82 21.07 6.10
C GLU A 11 35.64 20.08 6.04
N ILE A 12 34.59 20.45 5.29
CA ILE A 12 33.38 19.65 5.12
C ILE A 12 33.35 19.03 3.72
N TYR A 13 33.15 17.71 3.68
CA TYR A 13 33.02 16.91 2.48
C TYR A 13 31.68 16.16 2.53
N PHE A 14 30.66 16.70 1.86
CA PHE A 14 29.28 16.20 1.94
C PHE A 14 28.77 16.16 3.40
N ASP A 15 28.40 14.99 3.93
CA ASP A 15 27.98 14.84 5.33
C ASP A 15 29.15 14.58 6.29
N TRP A 16 30.41 14.72 5.84
CA TRP A 16 31.61 14.47 6.64
C TRP A 16 32.35 15.76 7.00
N THR A 17 32.83 15.87 8.23
CA THR A 17 33.68 16.98 8.71
C THR A 17 35.03 16.40 9.12
N VAL A 18 36.13 16.99 8.68
CA VAL A 18 37.47 16.57 9.10
C VAL A 18 37.71 17.05 10.53
N ILE A 19 38.01 16.13 11.45
CA ILE A 19 38.25 16.45 12.87
C ILE A 19 39.72 16.35 13.27
N GLY A 20 40.57 15.75 12.45
CA GLY A 20 42.02 15.72 12.68
C GLY A 20 42.78 14.75 11.79
N GLU A 21 44.10 14.68 11.99
CA GLU A 21 44.99 13.75 11.28
C GLU A 21 44.85 12.32 11.83
N GLY A 22 44.89 11.34 10.93
CA GLY A 22 44.94 9.93 11.32
C GLY A 22 46.35 9.48 11.69
N LYS A 23 46.46 8.32 12.35
CA LYS A 23 47.75 7.74 12.76
C LYS A 23 48.65 7.35 11.59
N GLU A 24 48.07 7.09 10.42
CA GLU A 24 48.81 6.71 9.21
C GLU A 24 49.10 7.91 8.31
N ASN A 25 50.22 7.84 7.59
CA ASN A 25 50.58 8.87 6.62
C ASN A 25 49.49 9.04 5.56
N ARG A 26 49.10 10.31 5.34
CA ARG A 26 48.05 10.72 4.39
C ARG A 26 46.65 10.22 4.74
N THR A 27 46.37 10.03 6.04
CA THR A 27 45.02 9.72 6.53
C THR A 27 44.44 10.86 7.36
N TRP A 28 43.13 11.00 7.29
CA TRP A 28 42.35 11.99 8.03
C TRP A 28 41.23 11.28 8.78
N ILE A 29 40.94 11.76 9.98
CA ILE A 29 39.79 11.33 10.77
C ILE A 29 38.63 12.26 10.41
N MET A 30 37.55 11.67 9.91
CA MET A 30 36.35 12.40 9.49
C MET A 30 35.17 11.96 10.34
N GLN A 31 34.38 12.92 10.83
CA GLN A 31 33.15 12.70 11.57
C GLN A 31 31.94 12.99 10.67
N CYS A 32 31.05 12.02 10.53
CA CYS A 32 29.79 12.23 9.82
C CYS A 32 28.81 13.02 10.70
N LYS A 33 27.85 13.72 10.09
CA LYS A 33 26.70 14.34 10.80
C LYS A 33 25.96 13.41 11.76
N CYS A 34 26.06 12.09 11.55
CA CYS A 34 25.50 11.07 12.42
C CYS A 34 26.32 10.85 13.71
N GLY A 35 27.42 11.56 13.90
CA GLY A 35 28.38 11.40 15.01
C GLY A 35 29.38 10.26 14.81
N ARG A 36 29.33 9.52 13.68
CA ARG A 36 30.27 8.41 13.44
C ARG A 36 31.58 8.90 12.85
N GLU A 37 32.66 8.37 13.37
CA GLU A 37 34.01 8.68 12.90
C GLU A 37 34.55 7.60 11.98
N LYS A 38 35.39 8.00 11.03
CA LYS A 38 36.08 7.11 10.11
C LYS A 38 37.43 7.69 9.74
N THR A 39 38.44 6.84 9.71
CA THR A 39 39.74 7.17 9.13
C THR A 39 39.72 6.93 7.62
N VAL A 40 40.04 7.96 6.84
CA VAL A 40 39.97 7.93 5.38
C VAL A 40 41.30 8.44 4.81
N LYS A 41 41.80 7.79 3.76
CA LYS A 41 42.98 8.26 3.03
C LYS A 41 42.67 9.55 2.26
N ALA A 42 43.64 10.45 2.14
CA ALA A 42 43.45 11.77 1.52
C ALA A 42 42.93 11.71 0.07
N ASP A 43 43.29 10.67 -0.68
CA ASP A 43 42.82 10.40 -2.05
C ASP A 43 41.36 9.94 -2.10
N ARG A 44 40.80 9.44 -0.99
CA ARG A 44 39.44 8.88 -0.91
C ARG A 44 38.46 9.72 -0.11
N MET A 45 38.82 10.94 0.28
CA MET A 45 37.94 11.83 1.06
C MET A 45 36.63 12.16 0.32
N HIS A 46 36.64 12.17 -1.02
CA HIS A 46 35.46 12.41 -1.86
C HIS A 46 34.67 11.15 -2.22
N ALA A 47 35.14 9.96 -1.85
CA ALA A 47 34.59 8.69 -2.35
C ALA A 47 33.21 8.34 -1.76
N SER A 48 32.85 8.90 -0.60
CA SER A 48 31.58 8.60 0.06
C SER A 48 30.88 9.85 0.56
N ARG A 49 29.58 9.99 0.27
CA ARG A 49 28.79 11.17 0.68
C ARG A 49 28.39 11.16 2.15
N SER A 50 28.24 9.99 2.79
CA SER A 50 27.80 9.86 4.18
C SER A 50 28.18 8.52 4.82
N CYS A 51 27.98 8.39 6.14
CA CYS A 51 28.15 7.14 6.88
C CYS A 51 27.15 6.06 6.39
N LEU A 52 27.51 4.78 6.44
CA LEU A 52 26.68 3.67 5.94
C LEU A 52 25.25 3.69 6.53
N SER A 53 25.11 4.07 7.80
CA SER A 53 23.80 4.22 8.45
C SER A 53 22.97 5.37 7.90
N CYS A 54 23.58 6.50 7.57
CA CYS A 54 22.88 7.61 6.92
C CYS A 54 22.47 7.24 5.50
N SER A 55 23.32 6.54 4.76
CA SER A 55 23.00 6.10 3.40
C SER A 55 21.81 5.14 3.35
N LYS A 56 21.63 4.26 4.35
CA LYS A 56 20.50 3.31 4.40
C LYS A 56 19.13 3.97 4.68
N LYS A 57 19.09 5.19 5.21
CA LYS A 57 17.83 5.93 5.43
C LYS A 57 17.23 6.46 4.13
N ALA A 58 18.04 6.64 3.08
CA ALA A 58 17.58 7.18 1.79
C ALA A 58 16.87 6.14 0.89
N THR A 59 16.84 4.85 1.27
CA THR A 59 16.24 3.76 0.50
C THR A 59 14.84 3.36 0.98
N SER A 60 14.05 4.29 1.53
CA SER A 60 12.62 4.05 1.78
C SER A 60 11.75 4.22 0.52
N LYS A 61 12.26 3.90 -0.68
CA LYS A 61 11.43 3.85 -1.90
C LYS A 61 10.25 2.85 -1.77
N ASN A 62 10.31 1.96 -0.79
CA ASN A 62 9.26 0.97 -0.50
C ASN A 62 8.23 1.43 0.54
N LEU A 63 8.45 2.52 1.30
CA LEU A 63 7.47 2.99 2.29
C LEU A 63 6.30 3.73 1.63
N GLY A 64 6.57 4.47 0.55
CA GLY A 64 5.54 5.11 -0.26
C GLY A 64 4.57 4.13 -0.90
N LYS A 65 5.06 2.95 -1.33
CA LYS A 65 4.21 1.86 -1.87
C LYS A 65 3.30 1.25 -0.80
N PHE A 66 3.76 1.18 0.45
CA PHE A 66 2.94 0.67 1.55
C PHE A 66 1.80 1.64 1.87
N LEU A 67 2.08 2.95 1.96
CA LEU A 67 1.05 3.98 2.22
C LEU A 67 0.08 4.19 1.05
N SER A 68 0.53 4.10 -0.21
CA SER A 68 -0.37 4.17 -1.38
C SER A 68 -1.24 2.93 -1.52
N SER A 69 -0.86 1.79 -0.91
CA SER A 69 -1.63 0.56 -0.92
C SER A 69 -2.79 0.54 0.08
N VAL A 70 -2.89 1.52 1.00
CA VAL A 70 -3.89 1.50 2.09
C VAL A 70 -5.11 2.38 1.83
N ASN A 71 -5.18 3.09 0.70
CA ASN A 71 -6.43 3.76 0.28
C ASN A 71 -7.47 2.80 -0.34
N ASN A 72 -7.63 1.61 0.27
CA ASN A 72 -8.72 0.68 -0.05
C ASN A 72 -10.05 1.08 0.63
N LEU A 73 -10.10 2.21 1.34
CA LEU A 73 -11.30 2.74 1.99
C LEU A 73 -12.18 3.55 1.05
N ALA A 74 -11.74 3.82 -0.19
CA ALA A 74 -12.63 4.41 -1.18
C ALA A 74 -13.80 3.43 -1.42
N PRO A 75 -15.06 3.86 -1.23
CA PRO A 75 -16.19 3.00 -1.51
C PRO A 75 -16.11 2.57 -2.97
N ARG A 76 -16.06 1.26 -3.21
CA ARG A 76 -16.07 0.72 -4.57
C ARG A 76 -17.39 1.13 -5.21
N ARG A 77 -17.34 1.57 -6.47
CA ARG A 77 -18.53 1.94 -7.24
C ARG A 77 -19.49 0.76 -7.28
N SER A 78 -20.76 1.00 -6.94
CA SER A 78 -21.83 0.01 -7.08
C SER A 78 -21.99 -0.37 -8.55
N THR A 79 -22.11 -1.67 -8.81
CA THR A 79 -22.35 -2.23 -10.15
C THR A 79 -23.84 -2.33 -10.44
N LEU A 80 -24.65 -2.57 -9.41
CA LEU A 80 -26.10 -2.76 -9.51
C LEU A 80 -26.84 -1.46 -9.16
N LYS A 81 -28.04 -1.29 -9.71
CA LYS A 81 -28.90 -0.12 -9.54
C LYS A 81 -30.03 -0.45 -8.56
N PHE A 82 -30.38 0.49 -7.68
CA PHE A 82 -31.44 0.28 -6.69
C PHE A 82 -32.86 0.26 -7.28
N ASN A 83 -33.12 0.98 -8.37
CA ASN A 83 -34.46 1.14 -8.96
C ASN A 83 -34.75 0.14 -10.10
N VAL A 84 -34.11 -1.03 -10.07
CA VAL A 84 -34.21 -2.05 -11.11
C VAL A 84 -34.66 -3.38 -10.50
N ILE A 85 -35.49 -4.11 -11.24
CA ILE A 85 -35.89 -5.47 -10.87
C ILE A 85 -34.90 -6.43 -11.52
N TYR A 86 -34.38 -7.35 -10.70
CA TYR A 86 -33.44 -8.35 -11.14
C TYR A 86 -34.08 -9.73 -11.13
N GLN A 87 -33.83 -10.50 -12.18
CA GLN A 87 -34.05 -11.94 -12.21
C GLN A 87 -32.86 -12.62 -11.52
N ILE A 88 -33.15 -13.46 -10.54
CA ILE A 88 -32.17 -14.04 -9.64
C ILE A 88 -32.31 -15.56 -9.69
N GLU A 89 -31.23 -16.23 -10.08
CA GLU A 89 -31.12 -17.69 -10.01
C GLU A 89 -30.63 -18.09 -8.61
N TYR A 90 -31.56 -18.52 -7.77
CA TYR A 90 -31.23 -18.96 -6.41
C TYR A 90 -31.25 -20.49 -6.31
N TYR A 91 -30.16 -21.08 -5.84
CA TYR A 91 -29.98 -22.53 -5.82
C TYR A 91 -31.02 -23.33 -5.00
N LYS A 92 -31.75 -22.69 -4.08
CA LYS A 92 -32.84 -23.33 -3.33
C LYS A 92 -34.22 -23.16 -3.96
N CYS A 93 -34.33 -22.34 -5.01
CA CYS A 93 -35.56 -22.15 -5.76
C CYS A 93 -35.47 -22.95 -7.05
N LEU A 94 -36.55 -23.61 -7.42
CA LEU A 94 -36.64 -24.31 -8.70
C LEU A 94 -36.82 -23.32 -9.86
N TYR A 95 -37.45 -22.17 -9.59
CA TYR A 95 -37.72 -21.13 -10.56
C TYR A 95 -36.95 -19.85 -10.26
N PRO A 96 -36.69 -19.02 -11.29
CA PRO A 96 -36.11 -17.70 -11.09
C PRO A 96 -36.98 -16.85 -10.17
N VAL A 97 -36.32 -16.05 -9.34
CA VAL A 97 -36.96 -15.15 -8.38
C VAL A 97 -36.69 -13.72 -8.82
N PHE A 98 -37.68 -12.83 -8.70
CA PHE A 98 -37.51 -11.43 -9.05
C PHE A 98 -37.41 -10.58 -7.79
N GLY A 99 -36.40 -9.72 -7.74
CA GLY A 99 -36.13 -8.92 -6.55
C GLY A 99 -35.47 -7.58 -6.80
N ARG A 100 -35.58 -6.69 -5.81
CA ARG A 100 -34.96 -5.37 -5.80
C ARG A 100 -33.69 -5.40 -4.96
N LEU A 101 -32.68 -4.67 -5.41
CA LEU A 101 -31.41 -4.57 -4.70
C LEU A 101 -31.60 -3.87 -3.35
N VAL A 102 -31.16 -4.50 -2.28
CA VAL A 102 -31.08 -3.91 -0.94
C VAL A 102 -29.67 -3.42 -0.66
N ASN A 103 -28.68 -4.28 -0.93
CA ASN A 103 -27.29 -3.97 -0.66
C ASN A 103 -26.36 -4.71 -1.63
N GLU A 104 -25.25 -4.08 -1.97
CA GLU A 104 -24.23 -4.65 -2.84
C GLU A 104 -22.92 -4.84 -2.06
N TYR A 105 -22.35 -6.04 -2.17
CA TYR A 105 -21.05 -6.39 -1.61
C TYR A 105 -20.04 -6.58 -2.74
N GLN A 106 -18.82 -7.00 -2.44
CA GLN A 106 -17.77 -7.15 -3.46
C GLN A 106 -18.18 -8.11 -4.60
N ASN A 107 -18.61 -9.33 -4.26
CA ASN A 107 -18.96 -10.38 -5.24
C ASN A 107 -20.42 -10.85 -5.13
N SER A 108 -21.15 -10.34 -4.15
CA SER A 108 -22.53 -10.72 -3.85
C SER A 108 -23.41 -9.50 -3.70
N ALA A 109 -24.71 -9.73 -3.70
CA ALA A 109 -25.72 -8.72 -3.44
C ALA A 109 -26.89 -9.35 -2.69
N SER A 110 -27.57 -8.50 -1.91
CA SER A 110 -28.76 -8.83 -1.17
C SER A 110 -29.97 -8.24 -1.88
N PHE A 111 -31.01 -9.05 -2.07
CA PHE A 111 -32.22 -8.65 -2.76
C PHE A 111 -33.44 -8.93 -1.90
N GLU A 112 -34.39 -7.99 -1.94
CA GLU A 112 -35.74 -8.19 -1.45
C GLU A 112 -36.59 -8.80 -2.56
N VAL A 113 -37.23 -9.93 -2.28
CA VAL A 113 -38.02 -10.66 -3.27
C VAL A 113 -39.35 -9.96 -3.48
N VAL A 114 -39.62 -9.57 -4.73
CA VAL A 114 -40.87 -8.95 -5.17
C VAL A 114 -41.83 -10.01 -5.69
N GLU A 115 -41.33 -10.93 -6.52
CA GLU A 115 -42.12 -11.96 -7.15
C GLU A 115 -41.39 -13.31 -7.15
N CYS A 116 -42.12 -14.37 -6.82
CA CYS A 116 -41.61 -15.73 -6.82
C CYS A 116 -42.72 -16.72 -7.19
N ASN A 117 -42.34 -17.87 -7.74
CA ASN A 117 -43.27 -18.95 -8.01
C ASN A 117 -43.91 -19.48 -6.70
N LYS A 118 -45.18 -19.92 -6.77
CA LYS A 118 -45.94 -20.50 -5.64
C LYS A 118 -45.21 -21.67 -4.98
N ASN A 119 -44.51 -22.49 -5.76
CA ASN A 119 -43.77 -23.65 -5.26
C ASN A 119 -42.58 -23.23 -4.36
N ASP A 120 -41.91 -22.12 -4.70
CA ASP A 120 -40.74 -21.62 -3.98
C ASP A 120 -41.11 -20.62 -2.87
N GLN A 121 -42.37 -20.19 -2.81
CA GLN A 121 -42.85 -19.20 -1.84
C GLN A 121 -42.59 -19.60 -0.39
N ARG A 122 -42.65 -20.91 -0.06
CA ARG A 122 -42.32 -21.43 1.27
C ARG A 122 -40.84 -21.22 1.61
N VAL A 123 -39.95 -21.44 0.63
CA VAL A 123 -38.50 -21.26 0.79
C VAL A 123 -38.19 -19.78 1.00
N ILE A 124 -38.77 -18.89 0.19
CA ILE A 124 -38.58 -17.45 0.31
C ILE A 124 -39.10 -16.91 1.65
N LYS A 125 -40.27 -17.37 2.10
CA LYS A 125 -40.81 -17.01 3.42
C LYS A 125 -39.90 -17.45 4.56
N ALA A 126 -39.33 -18.66 4.48
CA ALA A 126 -38.37 -19.14 5.48
C ALA A 126 -37.07 -18.31 5.53
N LEU A 127 -36.73 -17.62 4.43
CA LEU A 127 -35.60 -16.70 4.34
C LEU A 127 -35.97 -15.24 4.69
N GLY A 128 -37.21 -14.98 5.11
CA GLY A 128 -37.68 -13.64 5.44
C GLY A 128 -37.78 -12.71 4.22
N ASN A 129 -38.12 -13.26 3.05
CA ASN A 129 -38.26 -12.54 1.77
C ASN A 129 -36.99 -11.84 1.29
N ARG A 130 -35.81 -12.21 1.82
CA ARG A 130 -34.52 -11.67 1.42
C ARG A 130 -33.58 -12.78 0.98
N ILE A 131 -32.90 -12.57 -0.14
CA ILE A 131 -31.93 -13.53 -0.69
C ILE A 131 -30.58 -12.87 -0.91
N ASN A 132 -29.52 -13.60 -0.57
CA ASN A 132 -28.14 -13.19 -0.77
C ASN A 132 -27.52 -14.11 -1.83
N VAL A 133 -27.07 -13.52 -2.94
CA VAL A 133 -26.57 -14.27 -4.09
C VAL A 133 -25.32 -13.64 -4.65
N ASN A 134 -24.50 -14.43 -5.34
CA ASN A 134 -23.38 -13.90 -6.11
C ASN A 134 -23.92 -13.11 -7.32
N LYS A 135 -23.30 -11.97 -7.63
CA LYS A 135 -23.75 -11.08 -8.72
C LYS A 135 -23.79 -11.78 -10.08
N LYS A 136 -23.02 -12.85 -10.27
CA LYS A 136 -23.01 -13.63 -11.52
C LYS A 136 -24.32 -14.37 -11.81
N TYR A 137 -25.18 -14.55 -10.80
CA TYR A 137 -26.49 -15.22 -10.93
C TYR A 137 -27.65 -14.21 -10.97
N VAL A 138 -27.35 -12.95 -11.26
CA VAL A 138 -28.29 -11.85 -11.24
C VAL A 138 -28.31 -11.20 -12.62
N VAL A 139 -29.50 -11.09 -13.22
CA VAL A 139 -29.71 -10.49 -14.53
C VAL A 139 -30.69 -9.32 -14.39
N GLU A 140 -30.34 -8.16 -14.95
CA GLU A 140 -31.23 -6.99 -15.03
C GLU A 140 -32.38 -7.30 -15.99
N VAL A 141 -33.62 -7.19 -15.51
CA VAL A 141 -34.82 -7.32 -16.35
C VAL A 141 -35.16 -5.91 -16.83
N GLN A 142 -35.09 -5.70 -18.14
CA GLN A 142 -35.48 -4.45 -18.81
C GLN A 142 -36.99 -4.33 -18.94
#